data_AF-A0A0A9WYZ1-F1
#
_entry.id   AF-A0A0A9WYZ1-F1
#
_cell.length_a   1.000
_cell.length_b   1.000
_cell.length_c   1.000
_cell.angle_alpha   90.00
_cell.angle_beta   90.00
_cell.angle_gamma   90.00
#
_symmetry.space_group_name_H-M   'P 1'
#
loop_
_entity.id
_entity.type
_entity.pdbx_description
1 polymer ?
#
loop_
_entity_poly.entity_id
_entity_poly.type
_entity_poly.pdbx_seq_one_letter_code
_entity_poly.pdbx_strand_id
1 'polypeptide(L)'
;MASTSKKKERNSYQAPSVFGKSLDCLKDCSLSMREMFKIFAGPEKELPVELPPSLYLVELKRSHEERQALLKRNQVLEKKKEFKGELEVTPNVIVFQNWFINHSFSVKFTISNRLKNPLDVNVSCEPSPHFSIASQTSTRHFKLANGITTPFSVIFLPDACRDYKHQITITTSFSKIIIPIIAVGPRPILDFPDKVDFGEIPVKVFIKRVLTISNVGDSQAAASLITDSPFGVSPKTVCIQPSQSCALEVVFCSKIPGLFFGTLKIAYDNGDEMVVKMVAIAGNSQVWLEKSL
;
A
#
# COMPACT_ATOMS: atom_id res chain seq x y z
N MET A 1 37.79 -27.46 53.57
CA MET A 1 37.35 -27.82 52.21
C MET A 1 35.88 -27.47 52.08
N ALA A 2 35.55 -26.38 51.38
CA ALA A 2 34.19 -26.10 50.93
C ALA A 2 34.30 -25.29 49.63
N SER A 3 33.87 -25.91 48.55
CA SER A 3 34.02 -25.50 47.17
C SER A 3 32.94 -24.49 46.77
N THR A 4 33.37 -23.36 46.21
CA THR A 4 32.53 -22.31 45.63
C THR A 4 32.06 -22.72 44.23
N SER A 5 30.76 -22.96 44.06
CA SER A 5 30.15 -23.17 42.73
C SER A 5 29.47 -21.89 42.26
N LYS A 6 30.09 -21.22 41.27
CA LYS A 6 29.51 -20.09 40.53
C LYS A 6 28.42 -20.60 39.58
N LYS A 7 27.17 -20.21 39.79
CA LYS A 7 26.06 -20.46 38.86
C LYS A 7 26.02 -19.33 37.83
N LYS A 8 26.21 -19.70 36.57
CA LYS A 8 26.29 -18.82 35.39
C LYS A 8 24.86 -18.53 34.92
N GLU A 9 24.34 -17.34 35.18
CA GLU A 9 23.04 -16.90 34.65
C GLU A 9 23.15 -16.67 33.13
N ARG A 10 22.32 -17.40 32.38
CA ARG A 10 22.15 -17.24 30.93
C ARG A 10 21.19 -16.06 30.70
N ASN A 11 21.70 -14.98 30.11
CA ASN A 11 20.87 -13.92 29.53
C ASN A 11 20.11 -14.50 28.34
N SER A 12 18.82 -14.78 28.52
CA SER A 12 17.87 -14.92 27.42
C SER A 12 17.42 -13.53 26.98
N TYR A 13 17.83 -13.10 25.79
CA TYR A 13 17.25 -11.96 25.11
C TYR A 13 15.77 -12.24 24.82
N GLN A 14 14.87 -11.60 25.58
CA GLN A 14 13.45 -11.54 25.26
C GLN A 14 13.23 -10.36 24.29
N ALA A 15 12.78 -10.66 23.08
CA ALA A 15 12.25 -9.66 22.16
C ALA A 15 11.01 -9.00 22.81
N PRO A 16 10.89 -7.66 22.79
CA PRO A 16 9.74 -7.00 23.38
C PRO A 16 8.47 -7.34 22.61
N SER A 17 7.46 -7.79 23.34
CA SER A 17 6.12 -8.14 22.85
C SER A 17 5.41 -6.90 22.29
N VAL A 18 5.37 -6.79 20.96
CA VAL A 18 4.57 -5.80 20.21
C VAL A 18 3.13 -6.29 20.10
N PHE A 19 2.43 -6.43 21.23
CA PHE A 19 1.01 -6.79 21.26
C PHE A 19 0.31 -5.97 22.35
N GLY A 20 -0.15 -4.79 21.96
CA GLY A 20 -0.95 -3.94 22.83
C GLY A 20 -1.04 -2.56 22.22
N LYS A 21 -2.21 -2.24 21.66
CA LYS A 21 -2.63 -0.99 20.98
C LYS A 21 -2.62 -1.05 19.44
N SER A 22 -3.44 -1.94 18.90
CA SER A 22 -3.90 -1.86 17.49
C SER A 22 -5.41 -2.14 17.48
N LEU A 23 -6.22 -1.19 17.99
CA LEU A 23 -7.67 -1.37 18.03
C LEU A 23 -8.49 -0.20 17.46
N ASP A 24 -7.88 0.95 17.12
CA ASP A 24 -8.63 2.14 16.65
C ASP A 24 -7.97 2.84 15.43
N CYS A 25 -7.33 2.10 14.53
CA CYS A 25 -6.56 2.67 13.41
C CYS A 25 -7.36 2.94 12.11
N LEU A 26 -8.68 2.66 12.07
CA LEU A 26 -9.48 2.72 10.84
C LEU A 26 -10.14 4.09 10.55
N LYS A 27 -10.24 5.01 11.53
CA LYS A 27 -11.00 6.26 11.34
C LYS A 27 -10.24 7.38 10.62
N ASP A 28 -8.91 7.30 10.56
CA ASP A 28 -8.05 8.39 10.06
C ASP A 28 -7.27 8.04 8.78
N CYS A 29 -7.59 6.92 8.13
CA CYS A 29 -6.98 6.52 6.85
C CYS A 29 -7.76 7.11 5.67
N SER A 30 -7.52 8.40 5.39
CA SER A 30 -8.25 9.17 4.35
C SER A 30 -7.81 8.91 2.91
N LEU A 31 -6.68 8.23 2.68
CA LEU A 31 -6.16 7.98 1.32
C LEU A 31 -6.54 6.59 0.83
N SER A 32 -7.33 6.56 -0.24
CA SER A 32 -7.60 5.33 -1.00
C SER A 32 -6.38 4.92 -1.84
N MET A 33 -6.28 3.62 -2.13
CA MET A 33 -5.34 3.08 -3.13
C MET A 33 -5.49 3.76 -4.47
N ARG A 34 -6.71 4.08 -4.91
CA ARG A 34 -6.92 4.79 -6.18
C ARG A 34 -6.24 6.17 -6.20
N GLU A 35 -6.30 6.93 -5.12
CA GLU A 35 -5.61 8.22 -5.01
C GLU A 35 -4.10 8.04 -4.90
N MET A 36 -3.67 7.09 -4.07
CA MET A 36 -2.28 6.71 -3.90
C MET A 36 -1.63 6.28 -5.23
N PHE A 37 -2.33 5.49 -6.04
CA PHE A 37 -1.84 5.06 -7.35
C PHE A 37 -1.62 6.24 -8.31
N LYS A 38 -2.41 7.31 -8.26
CA LYS A 38 -2.14 8.51 -9.09
C LYS A 38 -0.80 9.15 -8.77
N ILE A 39 -0.33 8.98 -7.54
CA ILE A 39 0.97 9.48 -7.07
C ILE A 39 2.08 8.46 -7.37
N PHE A 40 1.80 7.16 -7.20
CA PHE A 40 2.81 6.11 -7.36
C PHE A 40 3.04 5.70 -8.82
N ALA A 41 2.01 5.84 -9.65
CA ALA A 41 2.06 5.49 -11.05
C ALA A 41 3.03 6.44 -11.78
N GLY A 42 3.90 5.85 -12.59
CA GLY A 42 4.66 6.61 -13.57
C GLY A 42 3.79 6.96 -14.77
N PRO A 43 4.32 7.72 -15.73
CA PRO A 43 3.59 8.22 -16.90
C PRO A 43 3.03 7.12 -17.83
N GLU A 44 3.41 5.86 -17.61
CA GLU A 44 3.02 4.70 -18.44
C GLU A 44 2.00 3.79 -17.75
N LYS A 45 1.56 4.07 -16.53
CA LYS A 45 0.62 3.21 -15.79
C LYS A 45 -0.70 3.94 -15.54
N GLU A 46 -1.68 3.68 -16.39
CA GLU A 46 -3.08 3.90 -16.00
C GLU A 46 -3.43 2.90 -14.91
N LEU A 47 -4.19 3.35 -13.90
CA LEU A 47 -4.74 2.43 -12.91
C LEU A 47 -5.60 1.40 -13.66
N PRO A 48 -5.43 0.10 -13.41
CA PRO A 48 -6.34 -0.90 -13.95
C PRO A 48 -7.79 -0.54 -13.60
N VAL A 49 -8.71 -0.76 -14.55
CA VAL A 49 -10.15 -0.56 -14.32
C VAL A 49 -10.62 -1.34 -13.08
N GLU A 50 -10.06 -2.53 -12.89
CA GLU A 50 -10.26 -3.41 -11.74
C GLU A 50 -8.91 -3.70 -11.07
N LEU A 51 -8.82 -3.53 -9.76
CA LEU A 51 -7.59 -3.75 -9.01
C LEU A 51 -7.51 -5.22 -8.52
N PRO A 52 -6.60 -6.06 -9.07
CA PRO A 52 -6.45 -7.43 -8.60
C PRO A 52 -5.74 -7.47 -7.22
N PRO A 53 -6.05 -8.46 -6.37
CA PRO A 53 -5.42 -8.64 -5.06
C PRO A 53 -3.89 -8.64 -5.09
N SER A 54 -3.27 -9.30 -6.08
CA SER A 54 -1.81 -9.36 -6.19
C SER A 54 -1.18 -7.97 -6.36
N LEU A 55 -1.78 -7.10 -7.18
CA LEU A 55 -1.30 -5.74 -7.39
C LEU A 55 -1.51 -4.87 -6.16
N TYR A 56 -2.68 -5.00 -5.51
CA TYR A 56 -2.97 -4.32 -4.24
C TYR A 56 -1.93 -4.68 -3.17
N LEU A 57 -1.66 -5.98 -3.00
CA LEU A 57 -0.68 -6.50 -2.05
C LEU A 57 0.72 -5.96 -2.34
N VAL A 58 1.18 -6.03 -3.60
CA VAL A 58 2.51 -5.54 -3.99
C VAL A 58 2.65 -4.04 -3.68
N GLU A 59 1.67 -3.22 -4.05
CA GLU A 59 1.79 -1.77 -3.86
C GLU A 59 1.68 -1.34 -2.40
N LEU A 60 0.96 -2.09 -1.56
CA LEU A 60 0.88 -1.79 -0.13
C LEU A 60 2.05 -2.35 0.68
N LYS A 61 2.67 -3.45 0.26
CA LYS A 61 3.81 -4.05 0.97
C LYS A 61 5.18 -3.43 0.64
N ARG A 62 5.26 -2.52 -0.33
CA ARG A 62 6.52 -1.79 -0.64
C ARG A 62 7.07 -1.03 0.57
N SER A 63 8.38 -1.10 0.78
CA SER A 63 9.04 -0.26 1.78
C SER A 63 9.05 1.21 1.35
N HIS A 64 9.27 2.14 2.29
CA HIS A 64 9.40 3.55 1.92
C HIS A 64 10.63 3.80 1.04
N GLU A 65 11.73 3.06 1.20
CA GLU A 65 12.91 3.18 0.33
C GLU A 65 12.60 2.73 -1.10
N GLU A 66 11.95 1.58 -1.26
CA GLU A 66 11.54 1.05 -2.56
C GLU A 66 10.58 2.00 -3.27
N ARG A 67 9.56 2.48 -2.53
CA ARG A 67 8.62 3.47 -3.04
C ARG A 67 9.34 4.75 -3.46
N GLN A 68 10.27 5.24 -2.63
CA GLN A 68 11.00 6.45 -2.94
C GLN A 68 11.90 6.30 -4.17
N ALA A 69 12.54 5.14 -4.34
CA ALA A 69 13.34 4.82 -5.52
C ALA A 69 12.49 4.75 -6.79
N LEU A 70 11.28 4.17 -6.71
CA LEU A 70 10.34 4.09 -7.82
C LEU A 70 9.86 5.48 -8.25
N LEU A 71 9.51 6.36 -7.30
CA LEU A 71 9.11 7.73 -7.59
C LEU A 71 10.24 8.52 -8.29
N LYS A 72 11.48 8.38 -7.81
CA LYS A 72 12.66 8.98 -8.46
C LYS A 72 12.83 8.47 -9.90
N ARG A 73 12.68 7.15 -10.11
CA ARG A 73 12.76 6.53 -11.43
C ARG A 73 11.68 7.08 -12.37
N ASN A 74 10.43 7.15 -11.92
CA ASN A 74 9.31 7.65 -12.72
C ASN A 74 9.54 9.11 -13.14
N GLN A 75 9.96 9.96 -12.21
CA GLN A 75 10.26 11.36 -12.50
C GLN A 75 11.38 11.52 -13.55
N VAL A 76 12.41 10.67 -13.53
CA VAL A 76 13.49 10.68 -14.54
C VAL A 76 12.95 10.28 -15.92
N LEU A 77 12.04 9.32 -15.99
CA LEU A 77 11.41 8.89 -17.24
C LEU A 77 10.53 10.00 -17.84
N GLU A 78 9.80 10.74 -17.00
CA GLU A 78 9.01 11.91 -17.44
C GLU A 78 9.91 13.01 -18.02
N LYS A 79 11.04 13.30 -17.36
CA LYS A 79 11.97 14.35 -17.80
C LYS A 79 12.58 14.10 -19.18
N LYS A 80 12.72 12.84 -19.61
CA LYS A 80 13.22 12.51 -20.97
C LYS A 80 12.28 12.98 -22.08
N LYS A 81 11.03 13.38 -21.78
CA LYS A 81 10.04 13.81 -22.77
C LYS A 81 10.00 15.31 -23.05
N GLU A 82 10.61 16.16 -22.21
CA GLU A 82 10.93 17.60 -22.38
C GLU A 82 10.85 18.27 -21.00
N PHE A 83 11.99 18.53 -20.35
CA PHE A 83 11.98 19.33 -19.12
C PHE A 83 12.26 20.80 -19.44
N LYS A 84 11.24 21.65 -19.30
CA LYS A 84 11.30 23.11 -19.47
C LYS A 84 11.22 23.84 -18.12
N GLY A 85 11.76 23.23 -17.06
CA GLY A 85 11.70 23.77 -15.69
C GLY A 85 12.96 24.51 -15.29
N GLU A 86 12.78 25.63 -14.59
CA GLU A 86 13.84 26.55 -14.12
C GLU A 86 14.60 25.98 -12.91
N LEU A 87 13.86 25.36 -12.00
CA LEU A 87 14.35 24.70 -10.79
C LEU A 87 13.92 23.23 -10.83
N GLU A 88 14.85 22.33 -10.55
CA GLU A 88 14.59 20.90 -10.54
C GLU A 88 14.72 20.35 -9.12
N VAL A 89 13.63 19.73 -8.65
CA VAL A 89 13.57 19.03 -7.36
C VAL A 89 13.51 17.53 -7.62
N THR A 90 14.32 16.74 -6.91
CA THR A 90 14.27 15.27 -7.01
C THR A 90 14.32 14.60 -5.63
N PRO A 91 13.32 13.81 -5.23
CA PRO A 91 12.05 13.56 -5.92
C PRO A 91 11.12 14.80 -5.88
N ASN A 92 10.14 14.86 -6.79
CA ASN A 92 9.07 15.88 -6.76
C ASN A 92 7.92 15.56 -5.80
N VAL A 93 7.90 14.37 -5.20
CA VAL A 93 6.97 13.94 -4.14
C VAL A 93 7.71 13.04 -3.16
N ILE A 94 7.44 13.22 -1.87
CA ILE A 94 8.04 12.44 -0.79
C ILE A 94 6.96 11.53 -0.21
N VAL A 95 7.20 10.22 -0.22
CA VAL A 95 6.27 9.22 0.31
C VAL A 95 6.94 8.38 1.38
N PHE A 96 6.34 8.34 2.56
CA PHE A 96 6.64 7.38 3.62
C PHE A 96 5.58 6.30 3.62
N GLN A 97 5.98 5.04 3.68
CA GLN A 97 5.10 3.88 3.69
C GLN A 97 5.71 2.76 4.53
N ASN A 98 4.89 1.92 5.15
CA ASN A 98 5.32 0.80 5.98
C ASN A 98 6.31 1.25 7.07
N TRP A 99 5.95 2.35 7.73
CA TRP A 99 6.65 2.91 8.88
C TRP A 99 6.02 2.42 10.19
N PHE A 100 6.73 2.65 11.30
CA PHE A 100 6.29 2.28 12.64
C PHE A 100 6.24 3.52 13.54
N ILE A 101 5.27 3.56 14.46
CA ILE A 101 5.14 4.66 15.43
C ILE A 101 6.41 4.78 16.27
N ASN A 102 6.77 6.02 16.65
CA ASN A 102 7.94 6.36 17.47
C ASN A 102 9.29 5.98 16.85
N HIS A 103 9.32 5.63 15.57
CA HIS A 103 10.54 5.49 14.79
C HIS A 103 10.71 6.67 13.84
N SER A 104 11.93 7.20 13.77
CA SER A 104 12.23 8.27 12.83
C SER A 104 12.63 7.70 11.47
N PHE A 105 12.03 8.25 10.42
CA PHE A 105 12.32 7.93 9.03
C PHE A 105 12.85 9.17 8.32
N SER A 106 13.77 8.98 7.38
CA SER A 106 14.39 10.09 6.68
C SER A 106 14.44 9.86 5.17
N VAL A 107 13.96 10.85 4.42
CA VAL A 107 14.03 10.86 2.96
C VAL A 107 14.84 12.05 2.49
N LYS A 108 15.85 11.77 1.66
CA LYS A 108 16.67 12.79 1.00
C LYS A 108 16.01 13.27 -0.29
N PHE A 109 15.91 14.59 -0.42
CA PHE A 109 15.56 15.27 -1.67
C PHE A 109 16.63 16.29 -2.04
N THR A 110 16.73 16.62 -3.32
CA THR A 110 17.69 17.58 -3.83
C THR A 110 16.99 18.70 -4.58
N ILE A 111 17.55 19.90 -4.50
CA ILE A 111 17.16 21.06 -5.29
C ILE A 111 18.33 21.42 -6.19
N SER A 112 18.08 21.60 -7.49
CA SER A 112 19.11 21.96 -8.46
C SER A 112 18.64 23.10 -9.36
N ASN A 113 19.52 24.08 -9.55
CA ASN A 113 19.26 25.21 -10.43
C ASN A 113 19.73 24.88 -11.86
N ARG A 114 18.79 24.86 -12.80
CA ARG A 114 19.07 24.63 -14.22
C ARG A 114 19.16 25.92 -15.04
N LEU A 115 18.86 27.07 -14.45
CA LEU A 115 19.00 28.37 -15.08
C LEU A 115 20.43 28.87 -15.04
N LYS A 116 20.85 29.59 -16.10
CA LYS A 116 22.19 30.18 -16.21
C LYS A 116 22.54 31.11 -15.04
N ASN A 117 21.55 31.78 -14.46
CA ASN A 117 21.74 32.74 -13.40
C ASN A 117 21.53 32.11 -12.01
N PRO A 118 22.26 32.56 -10.98
CA PRO A 118 21.99 32.14 -9.60
C PRO A 118 20.59 32.54 -9.15
N LEU A 119 19.95 31.69 -8.36
CA LEU A 119 18.61 31.91 -7.81
C LEU A 119 18.67 32.13 -6.32
N ASP A 120 17.87 33.06 -5.82
CA ASP A 120 17.59 33.13 -4.39
C ASP A 120 16.49 32.11 -4.08
N VAL A 121 16.76 31.20 -3.13
CA VAL A 121 15.91 30.06 -2.82
C VAL A 121 15.59 30.07 -1.34
N ASN A 122 14.30 30.04 -1.03
CA ASN A 122 13.80 29.85 0.32
C ASN A 122 13.01 28.56 0.42
N VAL A 123 13.46 27.65 1.28
CA VAL A 123 12.80 26.37 1.56
C VAL A 123 12.04 26.48 2.87
N SER A 124 10.71 26.50 2.81
CA SER A 124 9.86 26.58 3.99
C SER A 124 9.00 25.32 4.13
N CYS A 125 8.66 25.03 5.38
CA CYS A 125 7.79 23.95 5.78
C CYS A 125 7.03 24.46 7.01
N GLU A 126 5.72 24.32 6.99
CA GLU A 126 4.91 24.72 8.14
C GLU A 126 5.31 23.91 9.37
N PRO A 127 5.38 24.52 10.56
CA PRO A 127 5.72 23.81 11.79
C PRO A 127 4.82 22.59 11.98
N SER A 128 5.45 21.42 12.14
CA SER A 128 4.75 20.16 12.34
C SER A 128 5.45 19.38 13.45
N PRO A 129 4.71 18.74 14.37
CA PRO A 129 5.30 17.83 15.34
C PRO A 129 5.81 16.53 14.70
N HIS A 130 5.35 16.19 13.49
CA HIS A 130 5.68 14.93 12.82
C HIS A 130 6.73 15.09 11.72
N PHE A 131 6.82 16.27 11.10
CA PHE A 131 7.74 16.53 9.99
C PHE A 131 8.71 17.64 10.32
N SER A 132 9.99 17.38 10.05
CA SER A 132 11.03 18.40 10.12
C SER A 132 11.95 18.32 8.90
N ILE A 133 12.57 19.46 8.55
CA ILE A 133 13.55 19.54 7.48
C ILE A 133 14.92 19.78 8.08
N ALA A 134 15.84 18.86 7.78
CA ALA A 134 17.27 19.00 8.05
C ALA A 134 18.00 19.42 6.77
N SER A 135 18.89 20.41 6.91
CA SER A 135 19.80 20.89 5.86
C SER A 135 21.22 20.89 6.39
N GLN A 136 22.19 20.79 5.48
CA GLN A 136 23.60 21.03 5.80
C GLN A 136 23.92 22.53 5.92
N THR A 137 23.04 23.39 5.42
CA THR A 137 23.16 24.85 5.53
C THR A 137 22.52 25.35 6.81
N SER A 138 23.17 26.29 7.50
CA SER A 138 22.63 26.92 8.72
C SER A 138 21.34 27.71 8.48
N THR A 139 21.08 28.12 7.23
CA THR A 139 19.90 28.87 6.81
C THR A 139 19.09 28.11 5.76
N ARG A 140 17.76 28.30 5.79
CA ARG A 140 16.83 27.79 4.76
C ARG A 140 16.65 28.74 3.57
N HIS A 141 17.16 29.96 3.70
CA HIS A 141 17.27 30.95 2.64
C HIS A 141 18.73 31.02 2.17
N PHE A 142 18.96 30.81 0.88
CA PHE A 142 20.30 30.75 0.31
C PHE A 142 20.30 31.00 -1.20
N LYS A 143 21.46 31.43 -1.71
CA LYS A 143 21.70 31.63 -3.13
C LYS A 143 22.19 30.33 -3.78
N LEU A 144 21.44 29.81 -4.75
CA LEU A 144 21.75 28.58 -5.48
C LEU A 144 22.32 28.89 -6.87
N ALA A 145 23.62 28.67 -7.04
CA ALA A 145 24.31 28.87 -8.33
C ALA A 145 23.86 27.86 -9.39
N ASN A 146 24.06 28.21 -10.67
CA ASN A 146 23.76 27.31 -11.79
C ASN A 146 24.51 25.98 -11.67
N GLY A 147 23.83 24.87 -11.97
CA GLY A 147 24.41 23.53 -11.97
C GLY A 147 24.66 22.94 -10.58
N ILE A 148 24.56 23.73 -9.51
CA ILE A 148 24.70 23.24 -8.15
C ILE A 148 23.44 22.49 -7.72
N THR A 149 23.66 21.37 -7.05
CA THR A 149 22.62 20.54 -6.45
C THR A 149 22.81 20.53 -4.94
N THR A 150 21.80 20.98 -4.20
CA THR A 150 21.83 21.06 -2.74
C THR A 150 20.93 19.99 -2.13
N PRO A 151 21.45 19.11 -1.25
CA PRO A 151 20.68 18.07 -0.59
C PRO A 151 19.97 18.57 0.66
N PHE A 152 18.76 18.08 0.88
CA PHE A 152 17.94 18.25 2.07
C PHE A 152 17.41 16.89 2.53
N SER A 153 17.02 16.80 3.80
CA SER A 153 16.36 15.61 4.34
C SER A 153 15.06 16.00 5.03
N VAL A 154 13.98 15.29 4.69
CA VAL A 154 12.74 15.33 5.49
C VAL A 154 12.81 14.21 6.49
N ILE A 155 12.64 14.55 7.76
CA ILE A 155 12.55 13.61 8.87
C ILE A 155 11.09 13.51 9.26
N PHE A 156 10.60 12.28 9.34
CA PHE A 156 9.24 11.93 9.73
C PHE A 156 9.27 11.14 11.04
N LEU A 157 8.47 11.57 12.03
CA LEU A 157 8.26 10.91 13.31
C LEU A 157 6.75 10.74 13.58
N PRO A 158 6.16 9.58 13.22
CA PRO A 158 4.77 9.29 13.48
C PRO A 158 4.51 8.98 14.96
N ASP A 159 3.35 9.43 15.44
CA ASP A 159 2.84 9.20 16.79
C ASP A 159 1.57 8.32 16.82
N ALA A 160 0.92 8.11 15.67
CA ALA A 160 -0.33 7.38 15.54
C ALA A 160 -0.41 6.62 14.20
N CYS A 161 -1.18 5.54 14.16
CA CYS A 161 -1.44 4.76 12.93
C CYS A 161 -2.51 5.46 12.08
N ARG A 162 -2.11 6.46 11.30
CA ARG A 162 -3.00 7.21 10.39
C ARG A 162 -2.25 7.71 9.17
N ASP A 163 -2.98 8.27 8.22
CA ASP A 163 -2.35 8.99 7.12
C ASP A 163 -1.88 10.37 7.57
N TYR A 164 -0.70 10.78 7.10
CA TYR A 164 -0.21 12.14 7.29
C TYR A 164 -0.02 12.79 5.92
N LYS A 165 -0.45 14.05 5.82
CA LYS A 165 -0.22 14.90 4.66
C LYS A 165 0.50 16.16 5.13
N HIS A 166 1.54 16.54 4.43
CA HIS A 166 2.25 17.79 4.64
C HIS A 166 2.85 18.27 3.32
N GLN A 167 3.51 19.43 3.33
CA GLN A 167 4.16 19.93 2.12
C GLN A 167 5.38 20.78 2.44
N ILE A 168 6.33 20.76 1.52
CA ILE A 168 7.45 21.70 1.48
C ILE A 168 7.13 22.74 0.42
N THR A 169 7.32 24.01 0.76
CA THR A 169 7.25 25.10 -0.21
C THR A 169 8.67 25.57 -0.53
N ILE A 170 9.03 25.56 -1.81
CA ILE A 170 10.24 26.19 -2.30
C ILE A 170 9.81 27.45 -3.04
N THR A 171 10.33 28.58 -2.60
CA THR A 171 10.07 29.89 -3.21
C THR A 171 11.36 30.45 -3.79
N THR A 172 11.27 30.97 -5.01
CA THR A 172 12.31 31.75 -5.65
C THR A 172 11.77 33.14 -6.00
N SER A 173 12.60 33.99 -6.60
CA SER A 173 12.21 35.35 -6.99
C SER A 173 11.00 35.43 -7.95
N PHE A 174 10.69 34.35 -8.68
CA PHE A 174 9.64 34.32 -9.71
C PHE A 174 8.85 33.00 -9.76
N SER A 175 9.17 32.03 -8.90
CA SER A 175 8.48 30.72 -8.91
C SER A 175 8.20 30.22 -7.50
N LYS A 176 7.15 29.40 -7.39
CA LYS A 176 6.79 28.66 -6.17
C LYS A 176 6.55 27.20 -6.56
N ILE A 177 7.30 26.30 -5.94
CA ILE A 177 7.19 24.85 -6.13
C ILE A 177 6.73 24.23 -4.82
N ILE A 178 5.77 23.33 -4.91
CA ILE A 178 5.23 22.60 -3.76
C ILE A 178 5.66 21.14 -3.91
N ILE A 179 6.30 20.60 -2.87
CA ILE A 179 6.64 19.19 -2.77
C ILE A 179 5.69 18.56 -1.75
N PRO A 180 4.70 17.75 -2.19
CA PRO A 180 3.85 17.04 -1.27
C PRO A 180 4.66 15.99 -0.48
N ILE A 181 4.38 15.91 0.82
CA ILE A 181 4.83 14.87 1.73
C ILE A 181 3.61 14.04 2.12
N ILE A 182 3.68 12.73 1.89
CA ILE A 182 2.58 11.81 2.18
C ILE A 182 3.15 10.67 3.01
N ALA A 183 2.60 10.44 4.19
CA ALA A 183 2.86 9.22 4.94
C ALA A 183 1.60 8.35 4.92
N VAL A 184 1.71 7.19 4.29
CA VAL A 184 0.62 6.20 4.20
C VAL A 184 0.61 5.41 5.50
N GLY A 185 -0.48 5.51 6.27
CA GLY A 185 -0.67 4.74 7.49
C GLY A 185 -0.80 3.24 7.23
N PRO A 186 -0.76 2.41 8.28
CA PRO A 186 -1.02 0.97 8.17
C PRO A 186 -2.32 0.68 7.41
N ARG A 187 -2.31 -0.36 6.57
CA ARG A 187 -3.45 -0.74 5.72
C ARG A 187 -3.89 -2.18 5.93
N PRO A 188 -5.20 -2.48 5.73
CA PRO A 188 -5.67 -3.85 5.72
C PRO A 188 -5.33 -4.48 4.38
N ILE A 189 -4.85 -5.74 4.41
CA ILE A 189 -4.52 -6.48 3.20
C ILE A 189 -5.03 -7.90 3.40
N LEU A 190 -6.07 -8.28 2.65
CA LEU A 190 -6.58 -9.64 2.64
C LEU A 190 -5.93 -10.39 1.51
N ASP A 191 -5.28 -11.50 1.83
CA ASP A 191 -4.61 -12.37 0.86
C ASP A 191 -5.63 -13.21 0.11
N PHE A 192 -6.13 -12.66 -1.00
CA PHE A 192 -7.00 -13.34 -1.96
C PHE A 192 -6.22 -13.74 -3.21
N PRO A 193 -6.56 -14.86 -3.86
CA PRO A 193 -6.04 -15.16 -5.19
C PRO A 193 -6.67 -14.22 -6.23
N ASP A 194 -5.95 -13.93 -7.32
CA ASP A 194 -6.50 -13.10 -8.41
C ASP A 194 -7.64 -13.80 -9.18
N LYS A 195 -7.67 -15.14 -9.16
CA LYS A 195 -8.67 -15.96 -9.82
C LYS A 195 -9.09 -17.15 -8.97
N VAL A 196 -10.39 -17.43 -8.94
CA VAL A 196 -10.97 -18.68 -8.45
C VAL A 196 -11.58 -19.43 -9.63
N ASP A 197 -11.05 -20.62 -9.89
CA ASP A 197 -11.52 -21.49 -10.97
C ASP A 197 -12.25 -22.70 -10.43
N PHE A 198 -13.54 -22.83 -10.70
CA PHE A 198 -14.36 -23.94 -10.27
C PHE A 198 -14.20 -25.21 -11.11
N GLY A 199 -13.56 -25.13 -12.28
CA GLY A 199 -13.46 -26.24 -13.22
C GLY A 199 -14.79 -26.62 -13.86
N GLU A 200 -14.90 -27.86 -14.32
CA GLU A 200 -16.12 -28.42 -14.90
C GLU A 200 -17.05 -28.98 -13.82
N ILE A 201 -18.32 -28.54 -13.87
CA ILE A 201 -19.34 -28.83 -12.88
C ILE A 201 -20.61 -29.29 -13.59
N PRO A 202 -21.30 -30.35 -13.14
CA PRO A 202 -22.58 -30.72 -13.72
C PRO A 202 -23.65 -29.63 -13.50
N VAL A 203 -24.49 -29.40 -14.51
CA VAL A 203 -25.65 -28.50 -14.36
C VAL A 203 -26.57 -28.93 -13.21
N LYS A 204 -27.19 -27.94 -12.54
CA LYS A 204 -28.07 -28.10 -11.39
C LYS A 204 -27.40 -28.67 -10.13
N VAL A 205 -26.08 -28.85 -10.14
CA VAL A 205 -25.30 -29.21 -8.95
C VAL A 205 -24.77 -27.95 -8.29
N PHE A 206 -24.95 -27.89 -6.97
CA PHE A 206 -24.38 -26.85 -6.14
C PHE A 206 -22.99 -27.28 -5.67
N ILE A 207 -21.95 -26.54 -6.09
CA ILE A 207 -20.57 -26.79 -5.68
C ILE A 207 -20.11 -25.71 -4.73
N LYS A 208 -19.42 -26.13 -3.68
CA LYS A 208 -18.82 -25.29 -2.66
C LYS A 208 -17.33 -25.54 -2.59
N ARG A 209 -16.55 -24.46 -2.53
CA ARG A 209 -15.11 -24.48 -2.26
C ARG A 209 -14.82 -23.60 -1.07
N VAL A 210 -13.90 -24.05 -0.23
CA VAL A 210 -13.43 -23.29 0.93
C VAL A 210 -12.10 -22.63 0.58
N LEU A 211 -12.02 -21.32 0.75
CA LEU A 211 -10.81 -20.52 0.63
C LEU A 211 -10.39 -20.06 2.02
N THR A 212 -9.14 -20.27 2.39
CA THR A 212 -8.58 -19.68 3.61
C THR A 212 -8.01 -18.32 3.25
N ILE A 213 -8.60 -17.25 3.77
CA ILE A 213 -8.12 -15.88 3.58
C ILE A 213 -7.40 -15.41 4.85
N SER A 214 -6.29 -14.71 4.68
CA SER A 214 -5.50 -14.20 5.80
C SER A 214 -5.35 -12.68 5.72
N ASN A 215 -5.35 -12.00 6.86
CA ASN A 215 -4.99 -10.58 6.90
C ASN A 215 -3.47 -10.47 7.06
N VAL A 216 -2.81 -10.18 5.94
CA VAL A 216 -1.36 -9.94 5.88
C VAL A 216 -1.00 -8.47 6.07
N GLY A 217 -1.99 -7.60 6.26
CA GLY A 217 -1.81 -6.18 6.54
C GLY A 217 -1.53 -5.90 8.02
N ASP A 218 -1.18 -4.65 8.31
CA ASP A 218 -0.78 -4.20 9.65
C ASP A 218 -1.95 -3.54 10.42
N SER A 219 -3.14 -3.49 9.82
CA SER A 219 -4.38 -3.02 10.44
C SER A 219 -5.50 -4.05 10.30
N GLN A 220 -6.51 -3.97 11.17
CA GLN A 220 -7.71 -4.80 11.07
C GLN A 220 -8.36 -4.63 9.70
N ALA A 221 -8.71 -5.76 9.07
CA ALA A 221 -9.39 -5.80 7.79
C ALA A 221 -10.87 -6.04 8.00
N ALA A 222 -11.68 -5.01 7.75
CA ALA A 222 -13.12 -5.11 7.63
C ALA A 222 -13.50 -4.93 6.16
N ALA A 223 -14.21 -5.91 5.61
CA ALA A 223 -14.56 -5.92 4.19
C ALA A 223 -15.91 -6.58 3.92
N SER A 224 -16.61 -6.05 2.92
CA SER A 224 -17.80 -6.64 2.31
C SER A 224 -17.44 -7.39 1.03
N LEU A 225 -17.98 -8.60 0.89
CA LEU A 225 -17.75 -9.54 -0.20
C LEU A 225 -19.01 -9.60 -1.06
N ILE A 226 -18.90 -9.14 -2.30
CA ILE A 226 -20.03 -8.94 -3.21
C ILE A 226 -19.79 -9.72 -4.49
N THR A 227 -20.75 -10.56 -4.87
CA THR A 227 -20.74 -11.31 -6.13
C THR A 227 -22.17 -11.60 -6.55
N ASP A 228 -22.36 -11.87 -7.84
CA ASP A 228 -23.66 -12.13 -8.45
C ASP A 228 -23.81 -13.59 -8.88
N SER A 229 -25.07 -14.03 -8.96
CA SER A 229 -25.43 -15.35 -9.50
C SER A 229 -24.84 -15.51 -10.91
N PRO A 230 -24.27 -16.67 -11.28
CA PRO A 230 -24.35 -17.99 -10.63
C PRO A 230 -23.35 -18.25 -9.50
N PHE A 231 -22.51 -17.26 -9.15
CA PHE A 231 -21.55 -17.37 -8.06
C PHE A 231 -22.19 -16.90 -6.74
N GLY A 232 -21.62 -17.35 -5.63
CA GLY A 232 -22.01 -16.90 -4.29
C GLY A 232 -20.83 -16.94 -3.33
N VAL A 233 -20.95 -16.21 -2.23
CA VAL A 233 -19.92 -16.11 -1.20
C VAL A 233 -20.56 -16.08 0.20
N SER A 234 -19.94 -16.77 1.16
CA SER A 234 -20.35 -16.78 2.57
C SER A 234 -19.13 -16.89 3.50
N PRO A 235 -19.02 -16.04 4.54
CA PRO A 235 -19.90 -14.93 4.87
C PRO A 235 -19.79 -13.76 3.85
N LYS A 236 -20.80 -12.89 3.82
CA LYS A 236 -20.79 -11.67 2.96
C LYS A 236 -19.96 -10.53 3.54
N THR A 237 -19.59 -10.62 4.81
CA THR A 237 -18.78 -9.62 5.50
C THR A 237 -17.74 -10.34 6.34
N VAL A 238 -16.52 -9.83 6.34
CA VAL A 238 -15.41 -10.39 7.11
C VAL A 238 -14.75 -9.31 7.94
N CYS A 239 -14.28 -9.70 9.12
CA CYS A 239 -13.53 -8.83 10.02
C CYS A 239 -12.36 -9.63 10.60
N ILE A 240 -11.15 -9.36 10.12
CA ILE A 240 -9.97 -10.20 10.38
C ILE A 240 -8.85 -9.32 10.96
N GLN A 241 -8.39 -9.68 12.16
CA GLN A 241 -7.26 -9.00 12.81
C GLN A 241 -5.94 -9.28 12.08
N PRO A 242 -4.92 -8.40 12.20
CA PRO A 242 -3.60 -8.65 11.63
C PRO A 242 -3.06 -10.04 11.99
N SER A 243 -2.47 -10.73 11.01
CA SER A 243 -1.93 -12.09 11.15
C SER A 243 -2.94 -13.19 11.50
N GLN A 244 -4.25 -12.91 11.45
CA GLN A 244 -5.31 -13.90 11.60
C GLN A 244 -5.83 -14.36 10.24
N SER A 245 -6.52 -15.50 10.24
CA SER A 245 -7.13 -16.10 9.05
C SER A 245 -8.60 -16.46 9.28
N CYS A 246 -9.37 -16.53 8.20
CA CYS A 246 -10.77 -16.91 8.19
C CYS A 246 -11.05 -17.85 7.02
N ALA A 247 -11.94 -18.82 7.22
CA ALA A 247 -12.43 -19.68 6.14
C ALA A 247 -13.62 -19.00 5.44
N LEU A 248 -13.53 -18.89 4.13
CA LEU A 248 -14.53 -18.33 3.25
C LEU A 248 -15.07 -19.42 2.33
N GLU A 249 -16.38 -19.45 2.12
CA GLU A 249 -17.02 -20.38 1.21
C GLU A 249 -17.42 -19.66 -0.07
N VAL A 250 -16.89 -20.11 -1.21
CA VAL A 250 -17.31 -19.66 -2.52
C VAL A 250 -18.08 -20.77 -3.21
N VAL A 251 -19.20 -20.42 -3.82
CA VAL A 251 -20.16 -21.38 -4.36
C VAL A 251 -20.49 -21.06 -5.81
N PHE A 252 -20.86 -22.10 -6.55
CA PHE A 252 -21.30 -21.99 -7.93
C PHE A 252 -22.47 -22.94 -8.18
N CYS A 253 -23.50 -22.46 -8.86
CA CYS A 253 -24.61 -23.27 -9.33
C CYS A 253 -25.18 -22.69 -10.62
N SER A 254 -25.14 -23.47 -11.70
CA SER A 254 -25.76 -23.10 -12.98
C SER A 254 -26.91 -24.04 -13.32
N LYS A 255 -27.97 -23.49 -13.92
CA LYS A 255 -29.11 -24.24 -14.46
C LYS A 255 -28.92 -24.68 -15.92
N ILE A 256 -27.96 -24.08 -16.61
CA ILE A 256 -27.71 -24.29 -18.04
C ILE A 256 -26.23 -24.64 -18.26
N PRO A 257 -25.90 -25.47 -19.26
CA PRO A 257 -24.52 -25.72 -19.61
C PRO A 257 -23.89 -24.47 -20.24
N GLY A 258 -22.58 -24.29 -20.08
CA GLY A 258 -21.85 -23.16 -20.64
C GLY A 258 -20.64 -22.75 -19.82
N LEU A 259 -19.91 -21.77 -20.32
CA LEU A 259 -18.79 -21.13 -19.64
C LEU A 259 -19.29 -19.88 -18.91
N PHE A 260 -18.99 -19.78 -17.63
CA PHE A 260 -19.42 -18.69 -16.76
C PHE A 260 -18.22 -17.90 -16.25
N PHE A 261 -18.33 -16.58 -16.36
CA PHE A 261 -17.40 -15.62 -15.80
C PHE A 261 -18.14 -14.76 -14.79
N GLY A 262 -17.46 -14.40 -13.71
CA GLY A 262 -17.99 -13.49 -12.70
C GLY A 262 -16.86 -12.80 -11.96
N THR A 263 -17.23 -11.91 -11.05
CA THR A 263 -16.30 -11.18 -10.21
C THR A 263 -16.74 -11.31 -8.76
N LEU A 264 -15.78 -11.52 -7.88
CA LEU A 264 -15.94 -11.33 -6.45
C LEU A 264 -15.26 -10.01 -6.10
N LYS A 265 -16.07 -9.01 -5.74
CA LYS A 265 -15.63 -7.69 -5.30
C LYS A 265 -15.42 -7.70 -3.79
N ILE A 266 -14.26 -7.23 -3.37
CA ILE A 266 -13.89 -7.04 -1.97
C ILE A 266 -13.84 -5.54 -1.71
N ALA A 267 -14.82 -5.02 -0.98
CA ALA A 267 -14.92 -3.61 -0.62
C ALA A 267 -14.51 -3.42 0.84
N TYR A 268 -13.41 -2.69 1.07
CA TYR A 268 -12.91 -2.36 2.39
C TYR A 268 -13.60 -1.12 2.98
N ASP A 269 -13.61 -1.02 4.30
CA ASP A 269 -14.20 0.13 5.00
C ASP A 269 -13.48 1.47 4.72
N ASN A 270 -12.22 1.42 4.30
CA ASN A 270 -11.45 2.61 3.90
C ASN A 270 -11.78 3.10 2.47
N GLY A 271 -12.73 2.46 1.78
CA GLY A 271 -13.14 2.78 0.41
C GLY A 271 -12.29 2.09 -0.68
N ASP A 272 -11.31 1.27 -0.30
CA ASP A 272 -10.56 0.47 -1.27
C ASP A 272 -11.38 -0.71 -1.78
N GLU A 273 -11.14 -1.05 -3.05
CA GLU A 273 -11.84 -2.15 -3.71
C GLU A 273 -10.86 -3.02 -4.46
N MET A 274 -10.97 -4.34 -4.28
CA MET A 274 -10.27 -5.35 -5.08
C MET A 274 -11.26 -6.23 -5.82
N VAL A 275 -10.81 -6.82 -6.93
CA VAL A 275 -11.62 -7.71 -7.75
C VAL A 275 -10.91 -9.02 -7.99
N VAL A 276 -11.56 -10.11 -7.62
CA VAL A 276 -11.15 -11.49 -7.90
C VAL A 276 -11.98 -12.03 -9.06
N LYS A 277 -11.34 -12.62 -10.05
CA LYS A 277 -12.03 -13.21 -11.21
C LYS A 277 -12.54 -14.61 -10.86
N MET A 278 -13.78 -14.89 -11.18
CA MET A 278 -14.43 -16.18 -10.94
C MET A 278 -14.71 -16.85 -12.29
N VAL A 279 -14.35 -18.13 -12.44
CA VAL A 279 -14.59 -18.90 -13.68
C VAL A 279 -15.14 -20.27 -13.34
N ALA A 280 -16.11 -20.75 -14.13
CA ALA A 280 -16.66 -22.08 -14.03
C ALA A 280 -17.14 -22.59 -15.40
N ILE A 281 -17.08 -23.90 -15.62
CA ILE A 281 -17.68 -24.56 -16.78
C ILE A 281 -18.83 -25.43 -16.27
N ALA A 282 -20.03 -25.24 -16.81
CA ALA A 282 -21.18 -26.11 -16.52
C ALA A 282 -21.41 -27.08 -17.68
N GLY A 283 -21.39 -28.38 -17.40
CA GLY A 283 -21.58 -29.45 -18.39
C GLY A 283 -22.82 -30.30 -18.09
N ASN A 284 -23.35 -30.96 -19.12
CA ASN A 284 -24.33 -32.03 -18.89
C ASN A 284 -23.57 -33.30 -18.52
N SER A 285 -23.86 -33.88 -17.36
CA SER A 285 -23.29 -35.16 -16.95
C SER A 285 -24.38 -36.21 -16.84
N GLN A 286 -24.12 -37.40 -17.39
CA GLN A 286 -24.98 -38.56 -17.20
C GLN A 286 -24.64 -39.21 -15.85
N VAL A 287 -25.54 -39.07 -14.89
CA VAL A 287 -25.41 -39.72 -13.58
C VAL A 287 -26.00 -41.13 -13.69
N TRP A 288 -25.15 -42.15 -13.60
CA TRP A 288 -25.59 -43.54 -13.54
C TRP A 288 -25.91 -43.89 -12.08
N LEU A 289 -27.11 -44.40 -11.82
CA LEU A 289 -27.48 -44.98 -10.53
C LEU A 289 -27.18 -46.48 -10.58
N GLU A 290 -26.14 -46.93 -9.87
CA GLU A 290 -25.92 -48.35 -9.64
C GLU A 290 -26.95 -48.86 -8.62
N LYS A 291 -27.77 -49.83 -9.00
CA LYS A 291 -28.64 -50.57 -8.08
C LYS A 291 -27.78 -51.61 -7.36
N SER A 292 -27.65 -51.47 -6.05
CA SER A 292 -27.18 -52.54 -5.18
C SER A 292 -28.15 -53.72 -5.29
N LEU A 293 -27.67 -54.87 -5.76
CA LEU A 293 -28.38 -56.16 -5.73
C LEU A 293 -28.39 -56.73 -4.31
#